data_AF-A0A5C7PMT9-F1
#
_entry.id   AF-A0A5C7PMT9-F1
#
_cell.length_a   1.000
_cell.length_b   1.000
_cell.length_c   1.000
_cell.angle_alpha   90.00
_cell.angle_beta   90.00
_cell.angle_gamma   90.00
#
_symmetry.space_group_name_H-M   'P 1'
#
loop_
_entity.id
_entity.type
_entity.pdbx_description
1 polymer ?
#
loop_
_entity_poly.entity_id
_entity_poly.type
_entity_poly.pdbx_seq_one_letter_code
_entity_poly.pdbx_strand_id
1 'polypeptide(L)'
;MDGAPIIANRGEFVDALRALHRGHVLVHASESWGGCSIDGGVVGSAFRTLADYALIDEFHNPEGFEHIRYFRLNRRGHELAARALQDCERRPLLEPLGARLLG
;
A
#
# COMPACT_ATOMS: atom_id res chain seq x y z
N MET A 1 14.08 -20.24 15.41
CA MET A 1 14.36 -19.39 14.24
C MET A 1 13.08 -18.62 13.99
N ASP A 2 12.98 -17.44 14.58
CA ASP A 2 11.78 -16.63 14.60
C ASP A 2 11.46 -16.13 13.18
N GLY A 3 10.35 -16.62 12.63
CA GLY A 3 9.88 -16.25 11.30
C GLY A 3 9.52 -14.78 11.27
N ALA A 4 10.30 -13.99 10.54
CA ALA A 4 9.99 -12.59 10.30
C ALA A 4 8.53 -12.46 9.81
N PRO A 5 7.79 -11.43 10.25
CA PRO A 5 6.41 -11.27 9.85
C PRO A 5 6.31 -11.17 8.33
N ILE A 6 5.44 -12.00 7.77
CA ILE A 6 5.16 -12.07 6.33
C ILE A 6 4.73 -10.69 5.77
N ILE A 7 4.05 -9.89 6.60
CA ILE A 7 3.71 -8.49 6.34
C ILE A 7 4.34 -7.67 7.47
N ALA A 8 5.39 -6.90 7.14
CA ALA A 8 6.18 -6.17 8.13
C ALA A 8 5.35 -5.13 8.92
N ASN A 9 4.45 -4.41 8.25
CA ASN A 9 3.48 -3.52 8.89
C ASN A 9 2.07 -3.75 8.30
N ARG A 10 1.25 -4.48 9.05
CA ARG A 10 -0.11 -4.83 8.59
C ARG A 10 -1.03 -3.61 8.46
N GLY A 11 -0.91 -2.62 9.35
CA GLY A 11 -1.72 -1.41 9.30
C GLY A 11 -1.44 -0.59 8.05
N GLU A 12 -0.15 -0.30 7.79
CA GLU A 12 0.29 0.37 6.56
C GLU A 12 -0.17 -0.36 5.30
N PHE A 13 -0.06 -1.70 5.29
CA PHE A 13 -0.51 -2.51 4.16
C PHE A 13 -2.02 -2.41 3.91
N VAL A 14 -2.84 -2.48 4.96
CA VAL A 14 -4.31 -2.33 4.84
C VAL A 14 -4.68 -0.92 4.39
N ASP A 15 -4.01 0.12 4.90
CA ASP A 15 -4.26 1.50 4.49
C ASP A 15 -3.88 1.73 3.03
N ALA A 16 -2.73 1.20 2.59
CA ALA A 16 -2.30 1.24 1.19
C ALA A 16 -3.29 0.49 0.27
N LEU A 17 -3.71 -0.72 0.65
CA LEU A 17 -4.74 -1.48 -0.09
C LEU A 17 -6.04 -0.69 -0.19
N ARG A 18 -6.49 -0.05 0.89
CA ARG A 18 -7.72 0.76 0.91
C ARG A 18 -7.62 1.95 -0.03
N ALA A 19 -6.51 2.68 0.00
CA ALA A 19 -6.29 3.83 -0.87
C ALA A 19 -6.26 3.41 -2.34
N LEU A 20 -5.48 2.38 -2.69
CA LEU A 20 -5.43 1.89 -4.07
C LEU A 20 -6.78 1.35 -4.56
N HIS A 21 -7.55 0.68 -3.70
CA HIS A 21 -8.88 0.18 -4.03
C HIS A 21 -9.87 1.32 -4.33
N ARG A 22 -9.69 2.49 -3.72
CA ARG A 22 -10.47 3.72 -4.00
C ARG A 22 -10.04 4.43 -5.29
N GLY A 23 -9.02 3.91 -5.99
CA GLY A 23 -8.53 4.47 -7.24
C GLY A 23 -7.34 5.41 -7.09
N HIS A 24 -6.77 5.56 -5.89
CA HIS A 24 -5.49 6.25 -5.75
C HIS A 24 -4.37 5.45 -6.43
N VAL A 25 -3.30 6.14 -6.79
CA VAL A 25 -2.15 5.57 -7.49
C VAL A 25 -0.96 5.52 -6.55
N LEU A 26 -0.24 4.40 -6.53
CA LEU A 26 1.07 4.33 -5.88
C LEU A 26 2.10 4.90 -6.83
N VAL A 27 2.87 5.83 -6.30
CA VAL A 27 3.93 6.54 -6.99
C VAL A 27 5.25 6.08 -6.41
N HIS A 28 6.18 5.67 -7.25
CA HIS A 28 7.54 5.33 -6.84
C HIS A 28 8.51 6.31 -7.49
N ALA A 29 8.92 7.31 -6.71
CA ALA A 29 10.08 8.14 -7.01
C ALA A 29 11.35 7.42 -6.55
N SER A 30 12.51 7.68 -7.16
CA SER A 30 13.75 7.08 -6.64
C SER A 30 13.95 7.47 -5.17
N GLU A 31 14.71 6.68 -4.40
CA GLU A 31 14.84 6.89 -2.94
C GLU A 31 15.34 8.30 -2.59
N SER A 32 16.19 8.88 -3.42
CA SER A 32 16.68 10.26 -3.34
C SER A 32 15.59 11.34 -3.47
N TRP A 33 14.39 11.00 -3.94
CA TRP A 33 13.27 11.92 -4.23
C TRP A 33 12.01 11.61 -3.41
N GLY A 34 12.08 10.70 -2.42
CA GLY A 34 10.99 10.46 -1.48
C GLY A 34 10.39 9.05 -1.50
N GLY A 35 10.93 8.13 -2.31
CA GLY A 35 10.53 6.71 -2.28
C GLY A 35 9.10 6.48 -2.79
N CYS A 36 8.36 5.61 -2.11
CA CYS A 36 6.99 5.25 -2.49
C CYS A 36 5.96 6.12 -1.76
N SER A 37 4.91 6.55 -2.45
CA SER A 37 3.81 7.31 -1.86
C SER A 37 2.44 6.98 -2.47
N ILE A 38 1.39 7.17 -1.70
CA ILE A 38 -0.02 7.12 -2.14
C ILE A 38 -0.73 8.31 -1.50
N ASP A 39 -1.47 9.09 -2.29
CA ASP A 39 -2.21 10.26 -1.80
C ASP A 39 -1.34 11.28 -1.01
N GLY A 40 -0.07 11.41 -1.41
CA GLY A 40 0.92 12.24 -0.73
C GLY A 40 1.49 11.67 0.57
N GLY A 41 0.96 10.55 1.08
CA GLY A 41 1.51 9.82 2.22
C GLY A 41 2.63 8.88 1.83
N VAL A 42 3.72 8.83 2.63
CA VAL A 42 4.84 7.91 2.40
C VAL A 42 4.42 6.47 2.68
N VAL A 43 4.77 5.58 1.77
CA VAL A 43 4.61 4.13 1.88
C VAL A 43 6.00 3.53 2.04
N GLY A 44 6.29 2.99 3.23
CA GLY A 44 7.54 2.32 3.52
C GLY A 44 7.49 0.85 3.12
N SER A 45 7.05 0.00 4.05
CA SER A 45 7.16 -1.47 3.91
C SER A 45 6.09 -2.07 2.99
N ALA A 46 4.92 -1.43 2.90
CA ALA A 46 3.80 -1.98 2.14
C ALA A 46 4.04 -2.05 0.62
N PHE A 47 4.90 -1.18 0.04
CA PHE A 47 5.24 -1.27 -1.38
C PHE A 47 5.86 -2.63 -1.70
N ARG A 48 6.85 -3.05 -0.91
CA ARG A 48 7.51 -4.34 -1.09
C ARG A 48 6.52 -5.49 -0.93
N THR A 49 5.65 -5.45 0.08
CA THR A 49 4.61 -6.47 0.24
C THR A 49 3.65 -6.52 -0.97
N LEU A 50 3.17 -5.39 -1.46
CA LEU A 50 2.31 -5.33 -2.65
C LEU A 50 3.00 -5.92 -3.89
N ALA A 51 4.29 -5.64 -4.06
CA ALA A 51 5.11 -6.15 -5.16
C ALA A 51 5.41 -7.66 -5.02
N ASP A 52 5.86 -8.11 -3.85
CA ASP A 52 6.20 -9.51 -3.57
C ASP A 52 4.98 -10.43 -3.73
N TYR A 53 3.78 -9.93 -3.44
CA TYR A 53 2.52 -10.66 -3.66
C TYR A 53 1.92 -10.49 -5.06
N ALA A 54 2.56 -9.71 -5.94
CA ALA A 54 2.08 -9.39 -7.29
C ALA A 54 0.64 -8.86 -7.29
N LEU A 55 0.36 -7.88 -6.41
CA LEU A 55 -0.97 -7.26 -6.27
C LEU A 55 -1.10 -5.96 -7.05
N ILE A 56 0.01 -5.40 -7.50
CA ILE A 56 0.08 -4.16 -8.25
C ILE A 56 0.80 -4.37 -9.57
N ASP A 57 0.34 -3.65 -10.61
CA ASP A 57 1.00 -3.60 -11.91
C ASP A 57 1.44 -2.17 -12.19
N GLU A 58 2.61 -2.02 -12.81
CA GLU A 58 3.07 -0.74 -13.34
C GLU A 58 2.24 -0.34 -14.56
N PHE A 59 1.93 0.95 -14.69
CA PHE A 59 1.27 1.49 -15.87
C PHE A 59 1.88 2.82 -16.29
N HIS A 60 1.78 3.14 -17.58
CA HIS A 60 2.19 4.44 -18.09
C HIS A 60 1.13 5.49 -17.75
N ASN A 61 1.53 6.54 -17.03
CA ASN A 61 0.71 7.74 -16.86
C ASN A 61 1.16 8.83 -17.86
N PRO A 62 0.36 9.17 -18.90
CA PRO A 62 0.74 10.18 -19.89
C PRO A 62 0.84 11.58 -19.30
N GLU A 63 0.16 11.84 -18.18
CA GLU A 63 0.24 13.09 -17.41
C GLU A 63 1.28 13.00 -16.29
N GLY A 64 2.08 11.93 -16.28
CA GLY A 64 3.10 11.67 -15.27
C GLY A 64 4.44 12.33 -15.57
N PHE A 65 5.40 12.06 -14.69
CA PHE A 65 6.78 12.54 -14.82
C PHE A 65 7.71 11.40 -15.26
N GLU A 66 8.72 11.73 -16.06
CA GLU A 66 9.62 10.79 -16.76
C GLU A 66 10.39 9.84 -15.84
N HIS A 67 10.62 10.22 -14.58
CA HIS A 67 11.39 9.42 -13.60
C HIS A 67 10.52 8.82 -12.50
N ILE A 68 9.20 8.82 -12.71
CA ILE A 68 8.23 8.35 -11.73
C ILE A 68 7.54 7.12 -12.29
N ARG A 69 7.55 6.05 -11.52
CA ARG A 69 6.78 4.84 -11.83
C ARG A 69 5.43 4.89 -11.13
N TYR A 70 4.40 4.47 -11.84
CA TYR A 70 3.02 4.52 -11.37
C TYR A 70 2.45 3.12 -11.30
N PHE A 71 1.80 2.79 -10.19
CA PHE A 71 1.27 1.47 -9.93
C PHE A 71 -0.19 1.55 -9.50
N ARG A 72 -0.99 0.59 -9.97
CA ARG A 72 -2.38 0.37 -9.55
C ARG A 72 -2.57 -1.07 -9.13
N LEU A 73 -3.64 -1.35 -8.39
CA LEU A 73 -4.03 -2.74 -8.15
C LEU A 73 -4.33 -3.42 -9.48
N ASN A 74 -3.81 -4.62 -9.62
CA ASN A 74 -4.26 -5.53 -10.66
C ASN A 74 -5.54 -6.26 -10.20
N ARG A 75 -6.08 -7.13 -11.04
CA ARG A 75 -7.29 -7.89 -10.73
C ARG A 75 -7.21 -8.63 -9.39
N ARG A 76 -6.08 -9.31 -9.13
CA ARG A 76 -5.87 -10.05 -7.88
C ARG A 76 -5.78 -9.11 -6.68
N GLY A 77 -5.10 -7.98 -6.84
CA GLY A 77 -5.06 -6.90 -5.85
C GLY A 77 -6.44 -6.38 -5.50
N HIS A 78 -7.29 -6.13 -6.50
CA HIS A 78 -8.68 -5.71 -6.28
C HIS A 78 -9.52 -6.77 -5.54
N GLU A 79 -9.41 -8.04 -5.92
CA GLU A 79 -10.10 -9.15 -5.26
C GLU A 79 -9.68 -9.30 -3.80
N LEU A 80 -8.37 -9.22 -3.52
CA LEU A 80 -7.83 -9.27 -2.16
C LEU A 80 -8.30 -8.07 -1.33
N ALA A 81 -8.21 -6.85 -1.89
CA ALA A 81 -8.62 -5.64 -1.20
C ALA A 81 -10.11 -5.69 -0.84
N ALA A 82 -10.97 -6.12 -1.76
CA ALA A 82 -12.40 -6.27 -1.50
C ALA A 82 -12.68 -7.20 -0.31
N ARG A 83 -12.02 -8.37 -0.26
CA ARG A 83 -12.18 -9.34 0.84
C ARG A 83 -11.63 -8.80 2.16
N ALA A 84 -10.41 -8.26 2.14
CA ALA A 84 -9.75 -7.74 3.34
C ALA A 84 -10.52 -6.56 3.95
N LEU A 85 -11.08 -5.69 3.11
CA LEU A 85 -11.88 -4.55 3.56
C LEU A 85 -13.23 -4.98 4.13
N GLN A 86 -13.93 -5.93 3.50
CA GLN A 86 -15.16 -6.52 4.05
C GLN A 86 -14.92 -7.17 5.42
N ASP A 87 -13.81 -7.90 5.58
CA ASP A 87 -13.45 -8.51 6.86
C ASP A 87 -13.13 -7.45 7.93
N CYS A 88 -12.49 -6.34 7.55
CA CYS A 88 -12.24 -5.21 8.46
C CYS A 88 -13.52 -4.48 8.87
N GLU A 89 -14.51 -4.35 7.98
CA GLU A 89 -15.82 -3.77 8.33
C GLU A 89 -16.58 -4.65 9.32
N ARG A 90 -16.44 -5.97 9.19
CA ARG A 90 -17.07 -6.95 10.10
C ARG A 90 -16.33 -7.10 11.42
N ARG A 91 -15.04 -6.76 11.46
CA ARG A 91 -14.16 -6.80 12.63
C ARG A 91 -13.22 -5.60 12.57
N PRO A 92 -13.67 -4.41 13.01
CA PRO A 92 -12.79 -3.25 13.05
C PRO A 92 -11.57 -3.62 13.88
N LEU A 93 -10.39 -3.51 13.27
CA LEU A 93 -9.12 -3.62 13.98
C LEU A 93 -9.08 -2.42 14.93
N LEU A 94 -9.55 -2.63 16.16
CA LEU A 94 -9.42 -1.70 17.27
C LEU A 94 -7.95 -1.66 17.69
N GLU A 95 -7.08 -1.12 16.84
CA GLU A 95 -5.78 -0.62 17.27
C GLU A 95 -5.92 0.90 17.41
N PRO A 96 -5.88 1.43 18.65
CA PRO A 96 -6.18 2.83 18.89
C PRO A 96 -5.17 3.72 18.18
N LEU A 97 -5.71 4.71 17.45
CA LEU A 97 -5.02 5.85 16.83
C LEU A 97 -4.07 6.62 17.78
N GLY A 98 -4.05 6.32 19.08
CA GLY A 98 -3.16 6.92 20.08
C GLY A 98 -1.72 6.38 20.13
N ALA A 99 -1.41 5.25 19.50
CA ALA A 99 -0.05 4.67 19.58
C ALA A 99 0.99 5.31 18.66
N ARG A 100 0.59 6.26 17.79
CA ARG A 100 1.48 6.89 16.79
C ARG A 100 1.94 8.32 17.13
N LEU A 101 1.60 8.86 18.29
CA LEU A 101 2.01 10.22 18.72
C LEU A 101 3.01 10.24 19.89
N LEU A 102 3.61 9.10 20.26
CA LEU A 102 4.62 9.02 21.33
C LEU A 102 5.90 8.26 20.92
N GLY A 103 6.25 8.29 19.63
CA GLY A 103 7.55 7.84 19.13
C GLY A 103 8.37 9.00 18.60
#